data_AF-A0A836SUE5-F1
#
_entry.id   AF-A0A836SUE5-F1
#
_cell.length_a   1.000
_cell.length_b   1.000
_cell.length_c   1.000
_cell.angle_alpha   90.00
_cell.angle_beta   90.00
_cell.angle_gamma   90.00
#
_symmetry.space_group_name_H-M   'P 1'
#
loop_
_entity.id
_entity.type
_entity.pdbx_description
1 polymer ?
#
loop_
_entity_poly.entity_id
_entity_poly.type
_entity_poly.pdbx_seq_one_letter_code
_entity_poly.pdbx_strand_id
1 'polypeptide(L)'
;MGRIVSIHEYELRPGVDPAEFERDVLRYWEAGRPRVPGLEDRWLLKGIKGHRRRRYAAVWIYRDRASWEAVWGPPHRPVEGRSYPPEWIAWEEFIGRFLDRDPDRIVFSAYEVCRRACLDGAPPGGAVVS
;
A
#
# COMPACT_ATOMS: atom_id res chain seq x y z
N MET A 1 18.70 -6.55 5.37
CA MET A 1 18.11 -5.92 4.17
C MET A 1 16.93 -5.06 4.61
N GLY A 2 16.66 -3.97 3.92
CA GLY A 2 15.56 -3.08 4.27
C GLY A 2 14.20 -3.66 3.92
N ARG A 3 13.15 -3.19 4.59
CA ARG A 3 11.77 -3.37 4.12
C ARG A 3 11.60 -2.71 2.75
N ILE A 4 10.69 -3.22 1.93
CA ILE A 4 10.25 -2.52 0.71
C ILE A 4 8.96 -1.76 1.01
N VAL A 5 8.89 -0.51 0.59
CA VAL A 5 7.72 0.35 0.69
C VAL A 5 7.25 0.68 -0.72
N SER A 6 6.10 0.15 -1.13
CA SER A 6 5.47 0.51 -2.41
C SER A 6 4.36 1.52 -2.17
N ILE A 7 4.35 2.61 -2.93
CA ILE A 7 3.35 3.67 -2.86
C ILE A 7 2.57 3.65 -4.18
N HIS A 8 1.26 3.44 -4.08
CA HIS A 8 0.33 3.41 -5.20
C HIS A 8 -0.53 4.67 -5.14
N GLU A 9 -0.50 5.50 -6.17
CA GLU A 9 -1.27 6.73 -6.22
C GLU A 9 -2.65 6.49 -6.82
N TYR A 10 -3.69 6.75 -6.02
CA TYR A 10 -5.08 6.55 -6.41
C TYR A 10 -5.76 7.87 -6.73
N GLU A 11 -6.28 7.96 -7.95
CA GLU A 11 -7.22 8.97 -8.39
C GLU A 11 -8.60 8.35 -8.46
N LEU A 12 -9.55 8.89 -7.70
CA LEU A 12 -10.94 8.40 -7.73
C LEU A 12 -11.64 8.93 -8.98
N ARG A 13 -12.46 8.10 -9.62
CA ARG A 13 -13.30 8.55 -10.73
C ARG A 13 -14.37 9.54 -10.27
N PRO A 14 -14.88 10.41 -11.16
CA PRO A 14 -15.98 11.31 -10.83
C PRO A 14 -17.19 10.57 -10.26
N GLY A 15 -17.80 11.13 -9.21
CA GLY A 15 -19.01 10.59 -8.60
C GLY A 15 -18.79 9.52 -7.53
N VAL A 16 -17.56 9.04 -7.31
CA VAL A 16 -17.25 8.19 -6.15
C VAL A 16 -17.31 9.02 -4.87
N ASP A 17 -18.08 8.56 -3.89
CA ASP A 17 -18.04 9.11 -2.53
C ASP A 17 -16.73 8.70 -1.84
N PRO A 18 -15.87 9.67 -1.45
CA PRO A 18 -14.62 9.35 -0.79
C PRO A 18 -14.80 8.63 0.55
N ALA A 19 -15.90 8.85 1.28
CA ALA A 19 -16.17 8.17 2.54
C ALA A 19 -16.57 6.71 2.33
N GLU A 20 -17.31 6.41 1.27
CA GLU A 20 -17.58 5.04 0.83
C GLU A 20 -16.29 4.32 0.44
N PHE A 21 -15.45 4.96 -0.39
CA PHE A 21 -14.16 4.43 -0.79
C PHE A 21 -13.27 4.07 0.43
N GLU A 22 -13.09 5.01 1.36
CA GLU A 22 -12.28 4.81 2.56
C GLU A 22 -12.79 3.62 3.39
N ARG A 23 -14.10 3.55 3.62
CA ARG A 23 -14.75 2.48 4.39
C ARG A 23 -14.62 1.11 3.72
N ASP A 24 -14.84 1.04 2.41
CA ASP A 24 -14.81 -0.21 1.68
C ASP A 24 -13.39 -0.78 1.60
N VAL A 25 -12.38 0.07 1.36
CA VAL A 25 -10.97 -0.33 1.40
C VAL A 25 -10.61 -0.85 2.80
N LEU A 26 -11.00 -0.13 3.86
CA LEU A 26 -10.73 -0.56 5.22
C LEU A 26 -11.36 -1.92 5.52
N ARG A 27 -12.64 -2.13 5.16
CA ARG A 27 -13.31 -3.43 5.33
C ARG A 27 -12.62 -4.56 4.58
N TYR A 28 -12.21 -4.31 3.34
CA TYR A 28 -11.48 -5.30 2.54
C TYR A 28 -10.16 -5.70 3.23
N TRP A 29 -9.45 -4.72 3.80
CA TRP A 29 -8.22 -4.94 4.54
C TRP A 29 -8.45 -5.59 5.91
N GLU A 30 -9.48 -5.23 6.65
CA GLU A 30 -9.82 -5.86 7.94
C GLU A 30 -10.23 -7.34 7.76
N ALA A 31 -10.76 -7.70 6.59
CA ALA A 31 -10.98 -9.09 6.21
C ALA A 31 -9.67 -9.88 5.93
N GLY A 32 -8.51 -9.25 6.08
CA GLY A 32 -7.21 -9.87 5.86
C GLY A 32 -6.83 -10.03 4.39
N ARG A 33 -7.42 -9.22 3.50
CA ARG A 33 -7.18 -9.26 2.04
C ARG A 33 -6.53 -7.95 1.55
N PRO A 34 -5.74 -7.97 0.46
CA PRO A 34 -5.24 -9.16 -0.22
C PRO A 34 -4.19 -9.88 0.64
N ARG A 35 -4.08 -11.19 0.47
CA ARG A 35 -2.97 -11.97 1.05
C ARG A 35 -1.84 -12.06 0.04
N VAL A 36 -0.81 -11.24 0.25
CA VAL A 36 0.36 -11.17 -0.60
C VAL A 36 1.58 -11.67 0.17
N PRO A 37 2.37 -12.62 -0.36
CA PRO A 37 3.57 -13.09 0.31
C PRO A 37 4.51 -11.95 0.71
N GLY A 38 4.91 -11.94 1.98
CA GLY A 38 5.85 -10.94 2.52
C GLY A 38 5.27 -9.55 2.79
N LEU A 39 4.00 -9.29 2.48
CA LEU A 39 3.33 -8.05 2.88
C LEU A 39 3.07 -8.09 4.40
N GLU A 40 3.66 -7.14 5.13
CA GLU A 40 3.56 -7.04 6.60
C GLU A 40 2.51 -6.01 7.04
N ASP A 41 2.33 -4.94 6.28
CA ASP A 41 1.43 -3.84 6.65
C ASP A 41 0.95 -3.06 5.42
N ARG A 42 -0.15 -2.31 5.58
CA ARG A 42 -0.76 -1.50 4.53
C ARG A 42 -1.48 -0.29 5.10
N TRP A 43 -1.29 0.87 4.47
CA TRP A 43 -1.90 2.13 4.91
C TRP A 43 -2.65 2.81 3.78
N LEU A 44 -3.83 3.35 4.09
CA LEU A 44 -4.56 4.24 3.19
C LEU A 44 -4.30 5.67 3.63
N LEU A 45 -3.76 6.48 2.72
CA LEU A 45 -3.41 7.86 2.97
C LEU A 45 -4.32 8.79 2.19
N LYS A 46 -4.68 9.91 2.79
CA LYS A 46 -5.36 11.03 2.14
C LYS A 46 -4.44 12.24 2.13
N GLY A 47 -4.13 12.75 0.94
CA GLY A 47 -3.22 13.88 0.80
C GLY A 47 -3.85 15.17 1.32
N ILE A 48 -3.11 15.89 2.16
CA ILE A 48 -3.57 17.15 2.79
C ILE A 48 -2.99 18.41 2.13
N LYS A 49 -1.85 18.29 1.43
CA LYS A 49 -1.11 19.40 0.82
C LYS A 49 -0.37 18.96 -0.46
N GLY A 50 0.04 19.92 -1.28
CA GLY A 50 0.86 19.69 -2.48
C GLY A 50 0.07 19.12 -3.65
N HIS A 51 0.77 18.50 -4.59
CA HIS A 51 0.16 17.94 -5.81
C HIS A 51 -0.84 16.79 -5.51
N ARG A 52 -0.74 16.14 -4.34
CA ARG A 52 -1.66 15.09 -3.89
C ARG A 52 -2.82 15.62 -3.02
N ARG A 53 -3.04 16.94 -2.89
CA ARG A 53 -4.11 17.46 -2.02
C ARG A 53 -5.49 16.88 -2.41
N ARG A 54 -6.18 16.29 -1.44
CA ARG A 54 -7.47 15.57 -1.56
C ARG A 54 -7.43 14.29 -2.42
N ARG A 55 -6.24 13.79 -2.75
CA ARG A 55 -6.05 12.53 -3.49
C ARG A 55 -5.56 11.43 -2.55
N TYR A 56 -5.62 10.17 -2.99
CA TYR A 56 -5.34 9.02 -2.12
C TYR A 56 -4.03 8.32 -2.48
N ALA A 57 -3.42 7.64 -1.52
CA ALA A 57 -2.36 6.70 -1.81
C ALA A 57 -2.52 5.46 -0.93
N ALA A 58 -2.17 4.29 -1.47
CA ALA A 58 -1.93 3.11 -0.65
C ALA A 58 -0.43 2.92 -0.47
N VAL A 59 -0.03 2.65 0.78
CA VAL A 59 1.32 2.23 1.13
C VAL A 59 1.29 0.74 1.41
N TRP A 60 2.19 -0.01 0.78
CA TRP A 60 2.36 -1.45 0.95
C TRP A 60 3.75 -1.70 1.51
N ILE A 61 3.82 -2.35 2.67
CA ILE A 61 5.08 -2.56 3.38
C ILE A 61 5.41 -4.05 3.34
N TYR A 62 6.47 -4.41 2.63
CA TYR A 62 6.96 -5.77 2.52
C TYR A 62 8.18 -5.96 3.40
N ARG A 63 8.30 -7.16 3.99
CA ARG A 63 9.38 -7.55 4.90
C ARG A 63 10.78 -7.29 4.34
N ASP A 64 10.99 -7.66 3.08
CA ASP A 64 12.29 -7.59 2.42
C ASP A 64 12.15 -7.64 0.89
N ARG A 65 13.26 -7.31 0.21
CA ARG A 65 13.34 -7.32 -1.25
C ARG A 65 13.07 -8.70 -1.87
N ALA A 66 13.55 -9.77 -1.26
CA ALA A 66 13.38 -11.12 -1.82
C ALA A 66 11.90 -11.52 -1.86
N SER A 67 11.16 -11.21 -0.80
CA SER A 67 9.72 -11.47 -0.71
C SER A 67 8.93 -10.59 -1.70
N TRP A 68 9.36 -9.35 -1.90
CA TRP A 68 8.79 -8.44 -2.90
C TRP A 68 9.04 -8.95 -4.33
N GLU A 69 10.28 -9.30 -4.68
CA GLU A 69 10.65 -9.81 -6.01
C GLU A 69 10.02 -11.17 -6.32
N ALA A 70 9.73 -12.00 -5.31
CA ALA A 70 9.00 -13.26 -5.48
C ALA A 70 7.57 -13.07 -6.00
N VAL A 71 6.98 -11.89 -5.77
CA VAL A 71 5.62 -11.54 -6.23
C VAL A 71 5.69 -10.73 -7.52
N TRP A 72 6.53 -9.70 -7.55
CA TRP A 72 6.52 -8.69 -8.62
C TRP A 72 7.61 -8.91 -9.67
N GLY A 73 8.52 -9.85 -9.46
CA GLY A 73 9.76 -9.98 -10.23
C GLY A 73 10.83 -8.97 -9.81
N PRO A 74 12.06 -9.13 -10.32
CA PRO A 74 13.13 -8.16 -10.08
C PRO A 74 12.82 -6.81 -10.74
N PRO A 75 13.31 -5.68 -10.21
CA PRO A 75 13.00 -4.33 -10.73
C PRO A 75 13.30 -4.11 -12.21
N HIS A 76 14.31 -4.81 -12.76
CA HIS A 76 14.71 -4.70 -14.17
C HIS A 76 13.94 -5.65 -15.10
N ARG A 77 13.13 -6.56 -14.53
CA ARG A 77 12.33 -7.54 -15.27
C ARG A 77 11.09 -7.92 -14.45
N PRO A 78 10.13 -6.99 -14.31
CA PRO A 78 8.92 -7.24 -13.55
C PRO A 78 8.11 -8.38 -14.18
N VAL A 79 7.36 -9.07 -13.34
CA VAL A 79 6.35 -10.06 -13.74
C VAL A 79 5.18 -9.31 -14.39
N GLU A 80 4.59 -9.89 -15.43
CA GLU A 80 3.42 -9.33 -16.09
C GLU A 80 2.18 -9.47 -15.20
N GLY A 81 1.25 -8.50 -15.24
CA GLY A 81 0.09 -8.46 -14.35
C GLY A 81 -0.77 -9.73 -14.33
N ARG A 82 -0.88 -10.43 -15.47
CA ARG A 82 -1.57 -11.73 -15.59
C ARG A 82 -0.97 -12.86 -14.74
N SER A 83 0.23 -12.68 -14.21
CA SER A 83 0.95 -13.64 -13.38
C SER A 83 1.02 -13.20 -11.92
N TYR A 84 0.34 -12.11 -11.55
CA TYR A 84 0.20 -11.71 -10.16
C TYR A 84 -0.59 -12.74 -9.33
N PRO A 85 -0.41 -12.77 -8.01
CA PRO A 85 -1.20 -13.64 -7.14
C PRO A 85 -2.70 -13.42 -7.33
N PRO A 86 -3.55 -14.46 -7.29
CA PRO A 86 -5.00 -14.31 -7.45
C PRO A 86 -5.64 -13.30 -6.47
N GLU A 87 -5.13 -13.26 -5.23
CA GLU A 87 -5.59 -12.29 -4.22
C GLU A 87 -5.24 -10.85 -4.60
N TRP A 88 -4.16 -10.63 -5.33
CA TRP A 88 -3.81 -9.31 -5.84
C TRP A 88 -4.69 -8.91 -7.02
N ILE A 89 -4.95 -9.82 -7.96
CA ILE A 89 -5.88 -9.59 -9.07
C ILE A 89 -7.27 -9.22 -8.52
N ALA A 90 -7.75 -9.95 -7.49
CA ALA A 90 -9.01 -9.63 -6.83
C ALA A 90 -8.99 -8.26 -6.13
N TRP A 91 -7.83 -7.81 -5.64
CA TRP A 91 -7.65 -6.46 -5.13
C TRP A 91 -7.69 -5.41 -6.25
N GLU A 92 -7.08 -5.68 -7.41
CA GLU A 92 -7.12 -4.80 -8.58
C GLU A 92 -8.54 -4.65 -9.13
N GLU A 93 -9.29 -5.73 -9.26
CA GLU A 93 -10.71 -5.69 -9.63
C GLU A 93 -11.53 -4.88 -8.62
N PHE A 94 -11.30 -5.12 -7.33
CA PHE A 94 -11.97 -4.41 -6.25
C PHE A 94 -11.65 -2.91 -6.24
N ILE A 95 -10.38 -2.51 -6.41
CA ILE A 95 -9.97 -1.10 -6.37
C ILE A 95 -10.37 -0.38 -7.66
N GLY A 96 -10.31 -1.08 -8.80
CA GLY A 96 -10.61 -0.54 -10.13
C GLY A 96 -12.02 0.04 -10.25
N ARG A 97 -12.99 -0.44 -9.46
CA ARG A 97 -14.33 0.16 -9.40
C ARG A 97 -14.36 1.59 -8.84
N PHE A 98 -13.30 2.03 -8.17
CA PHE A 98 -13.20 3.37 -7.61
C PHE A 98 -12.31 4.30 -8.43
N LEU A 99 -11.37 3.75 -9.21
CA LEU A 99 -10.33 4.54 -9.86
C LEU A 99 -10.81 5.16 -11.18
N ASP A 100 -10.22 6.31 -11.53
CA ASP A 100 -10.44 7.01 -12.81
C ASP A 100 -9.76 6.33 -14.02
N ARG A 101 -8.95 5.30 -13.75
CA ARG A 101 -8.16 4.55 -14.72
C ARG A 101 -7.99 3.11 -14.27
N ASP A 102 -7.50 2.30 -15.18
CA ASP A 102 -7.12 0.92 -14.91
C ASP A 102 -6.06 0.83 -13.78
N PRO A 103 -6.22 -0.08 -12.79
CA PRO A 103 -5.24 -0.29 -11.72
C PRO A 103 -3.81 -0.53 -12.21
N ASP A 104 -3.60 -1.18 -13.37
CA ASP A 104 -2.26 -1.41 -13.95
C ASP A 104 -1.64 -0.13 -14.51
N ARG A 105 -2.41 0.95 -14.65
CA ARG A 105 -1.98 2.23 -15.22
C ARG A 105 -1.85 3.34 -14.18
N ILE A 106 -1.97 3.01 -12.90
CA ILE A 106 -1.71 3.98 -11.82
C ILE A 106 -0.23 4.34 -11.77
N VAL A 107 0.06 5.50 -11.19
CA VAL A 107 1.43 5.85 -10.84
C VAL A 107 1.79 5.09 -9.57
N PHE A 108 2.91 4.37 -9.59
CA PHE A 108 3.44 3.72 -8.41
C PHE A 108 4.95 3.86 -8.33
N SER A 109 5.47 3.71 -7.11
CA SER A 109 6.90 3.70 -6.82
C SER A 109 7.19 2.68 -5.73
N ALA A 110 8.39 2.09 -5.75
CA ALA A 110 8.84 1.16 -4.72
C ALA A 110 10.21 1.61 -4.20
N TYR A 111 10.37 1.59 -2.88
CA TYR A 111 11.55 2.07 -2.18
C TYR A 111 12.08 1.00 -1.25
N GLU A 112 13.40 0.85 -1.17
CA GLU A 112 14.04 0.07 -0.11
C GLU A 112 14.36 0.99 1.07
N VAL A 113 13.98 0.58 2.28
CA VAL A 113 14.32 1.31 3.50
C VAL A 113 15.81 1.17 3.79
N CYS A 114 16.60 2.17 3.43
CA CYS A 114 18.05 2.18 3.66
C CYS A 114 18.41 2.38 5.16
N ARG A 115 17.69 3.27 5.83
CA ARG A 115 17.89 3.66 7.24
C ARG A 115 16.56 4.14 7.83
N ARG A 116 16.39 3.95 9.14
CA ARG A 116 15.32 4.59 9.94
C ARG A 116 16.00 5.30 11.09
N ALA A 117 15.81 6.61 11.20
CA ALA A 117 16.11 7.32 12.43
C ALA A 117 14.88 7.19 13.35
N CYS A 118 15.09 6.78 14.59
CA CYS A 118 14.10 7.00 15.62
C CYS A 118 14.19 8.47 16.04
N LEU A 119 13.05 9.13 16.26
CA LEU A 119 13.05 10.39 16.99
C LEU A 119 13.26 10.02 18.46
N ASP A 120 14.36 10.46 19.07
CA ASP A 120 14.63 10.21 20.48
C ASP A 120 13.52 10.84 21.34
N GLY A 121 12.88 10.05 22.24
CA GLY A 121 12.00 10.63 23.27
C GLY A 121 10.73 9.89 23.72
N ALA A 122 10.41 8.67 23.25
CA ALA A 122 9.36 7.89 23.91
C ALA A 122 9.99 6.98 24.99
N PRO A 123 9.76 7.21 26.30
CA PRO A 123 10.21 6.26 27.30
C PRO A 123 9.42 4.94 27.10
N PRO A 124 10.09 3.77 27.15
CA PRO A 124 9.39 2.51 27.19
C PRO A 124 8.73 2.38 28.57
N GLY A 125 7.41 2.26 28.62
CA GLY A 125 6.67 1.76 29.78
C GLY A 125 7.04 2.43 31.12
N GLY A 126 6.40 3.56 31.43
CA GLY A 126 6.30 3.99 32.81
C GLY A 126 5.54 2.93 33.61
N ALA A 127 6.28 2.09 34.33
CA ALA A 127 5.72 1.36 35.45
C ALA A 127 5.24 2.41 36.46
N VAL A 128 3.92 2.53 36.61
CA VAL A 128 3.33 3.16 37.79
C VAL A 128 3.65 2.23 38.94
N VAL A 129 4.63 2.59 39.75
CA VAL A 129 4.80 1.98 41.07
C VAL A 129 3.79 2.68 41.97
N SER A 130 2.75 1.93 42.35
CA SER A 130 1.82 2.27 43.42
C SER A 130 2.49 2.24 44.78
#